data_AF-A0A5C7EV21-F1
#
_entry.id   AF-A0A5C7EV21-F1
#
_cell.length_a   1.000
_cell.length_b   1.000
_cell.length_c   1.000
_cell.angle_alpha   90.00
_cell.angle_beta   90.00
_cell.angle_gamma   90.00
#
_symmetry.space_group_name_H-M   'P 1'
#
loop_
_entity.id
_entity.type
_entity.pdbx_description
1 polymer ?
#
loop_
_entity_poly.entity_id
_entity_poly.type
_entity_poly.pdbx_seq_one_letter_code
_entity_poly.pdbx_strand_id
1 'polypeptide(L)'
;MRHVSVRVAIGVDSDGYRKAFGIAEGTRRRGGSTFSKHPKDQGIKGARILIPDACPGLVESLAKVFPQALWQRCFSVVPKGKCAR
;
A
#
# COMPACT_ATOMS: atom_id res chain seq x y z
N MET A 1 1.50 -23.42 9.64
CA MET A 1 2.34 -22.28 9.21
C MET A 1 1.49 -21.01 9.13
N ARG A 2 1.97 -19.87 9.61
CA ARG A 2 1.31 -18.56 9.40
C ARG A 2 1.87 -17.94 8.12
N HIS A 3 1.00 -17.55 7.19
CA HIS A 3 1.42 -16.80 6.00
C HIS A 3 1.76 -15.37 6.40
N VAL A 4 3.05 -15.02 6.31
CA VAL A 4 3.56 -13.66 6.48
C VAL A 4 3.72 -13.02 5.10
N SER A 5 3.31 -11.76 4.99
CA SER A 5 3.52 -10.93 3.81
C SER A 5 4.22 -9.64 4.22
N VAL A 6 5.13 -9.17 3.37
CA VAL A 6 5.78 -7.87 3.53
C VAL A 6 5.09 -6.87 2.62
N ARG A 7 4.75 -5.70 3.16
CA ARG A 7 4.20 -4.56 2.41
C ARG A 7 5.24 -3.45 2.36
N VAL A 8 5.41 -2.87 1.19
CA VAL A 8 6.34 -1.75 0.96
C VAL A 8 5.54 -0.59 0.39
N ALA A 9 5.66 0.60 0.99
CA ALA A 9 5.10 1.84 0.47
C ALA A 9 6.15 2.49 -0.43
N ILE A 10 5.86 2.59 -1.72
CA ILE A 10 6.72 3.24 -2.72
C ILE A 10 5.89 4.34 -3.38
N GLY A 11 6.50 5.49 -3.61
CA GLY A 11 5.86 6.58 -4.33
C GLY A 11 6.89 7.52 -4.95
N VAL A 12 6.37 8.56 -5.60
CA VAL A 12 7.16 9.65 -6.19
C VAL A 12 6.95 10.89 -5.33
N ASP A 13 8.03 11.55 -4.93
CA ASP A 13 7.96 12.79 -4.16
C ASP A 13 7.69 14.03 -5.03
N SER A 14 7.68 15.22 -4.40
CA SER A 14 7.49 16.50 -5.09
C SER A 14 8.60 16.82 -6.10
N ASP A 15 9.79 16.24 -5.91
CA ASP A 15 10.97 16.47 -6.73
C ASP A 15 11.07 15.47 -7.89
N GLY A 16 10.10 14.55 -8.00
CA GLY A 16 10.01 13.56 -9.07
C GLY A 16 10.78 12.27 -8.80
N TYR A 17 11.34 12.07 -7.61
CA TYR A 17 12.14 10.88 -7.29
C TYR A 17 11.30 9.77 -6.66
N ARG A 18 11.62 8.54 -7.05
CA ARG A 18 11.03 7.33 -6.43
C ARG A 18 11.71 7.06 -5.09
N LYS A 19 10.92 6.94 -4.03
CA LYS A 19 11.41 6.63 -2.68
C LYS A 19 10.55 5.56 -2.03
N ALA A 20 11.20 4.72 -1.23
CA ALA A 20 10.52 3.83 -0.31
C ALA A 20 10.23 4.60 0.98
N PHE A 21 8.95 4.68 1.34
CA PHE A 21 8.49 5.48 2.47
C PHE A 21 8.11 4.65 3.70
N GLY A 22 8.18 3.33 3.59
CA GLY A 22 7.91 2.45 4.72
C GLY A 22 7.82 0.99 4.31
N ILE A 23 8.15 0.12 5.26
CA ILE A 23 8.04 -1.33 5.14
C ILE A 23 7.32 -1.82 6.39
N ALA A 24 6.39 -2.76 6.24
CA ALA A 24 5.85 -3.50 7.37
C ALA A 24 5.58 -4.95 7.00
N GLU A 25 5.85 -5.85 7.94
CA GLU A 25 5.36 -7.21 7.88
C GLU A 25 3.93 -7.30 8.41
N GLY A 26 3.16 -8.25 7.89
CA GLY A 26 1.83 -8.52 8.41
C GLY A 26 1.14 -9.67 7.69
N THR A 27 0.00 -10.07 8.24
CA THR A 27 -0.84 -11.09 7.59
C THR A 27 -1.70 -10.45 6.49
N ARG A 28 -2.00 -11.21 5.43
CA ARG A 28 -2.85 -10.74 4.33
C ARG A 28 -4.25 -10.31 4.79
N ARG A 29 -4.84 -11.02 5.76
CA ARG A 29 -6.27 -10.87 6.15
C ARG A 29 -6.51 -9.83 7.25
N ARG A 30 -5.55 -9.57 8.13
CA ARG A 30 -5.69 -8.51 9.13
C ARG A 30 -5.28 -7.21 8.44
N GLY A 31 -6.27 -6.40 8.07
CA GLY A 31 -6.09 -5.09 7.44
C GLY A 31 -4.97 -4.34 8.13
N GLY A 32 -4.03 -3.83 7.32
CA GLY A 32 -2.77 -3.25 7.77
C GLY A 32 -2.96 -1.92 8.51
N SER A 33 -3.61 -1.96 9.68
CA SER A 33 -3.84 -0.79 10.54
C SER A 33 -2.55 -0.13 11.01
N THR A 34 -1.49 -0.93 11.21
CA THR A 34 -0.15 -0.43 11.51
C THR A 34 0.53 0.12 10.26
N PHE A 35 0.51 -0.62 9.15
CA PHE A 35 1.17 -0.19 7.90
C PHE A 35 0.59 1.10 7.32
N SER A 36 -0.72 1.33 7.41
CA SER A 36 -1.31 2.55 6.87
C SER A 36 -0.86 3.82 7.60
N LYS A 37 -0.46 3.71 8.89
CA LYS A 37 0.05 4.83 9.69
C LYS A 37 1.53 5.12 9.46
N HIS A 38 2.33 4.09 9.16
CA HIS A 38 3.78 4.21 8.95
C HIS A 38 4.17 5.33 7.98
N PRO A 39 3.52 5.49 6.81
CA PRO A 39 3.78 6.62 5.91
C PRO A 39 3.69 8.00 6.58
N LYS A 40 2.66 8.23 7.43
CA LYS A 40 2.53 9.50 8.15
C LYS A 40 3.61 9.68 9.19
N ASP A 41 3.96 8.60 9.90
CA ASP A 41 5.01 8.62 10.92
C ASP A 41 6.39 8.90 10.29
N GLN A 42 6.59 8.52 9.03
CA GLN A 42 7.78 8.81 8.23
C GLN A 42 7.72 10.18 7.52
N GLY A 43 6.77 11.05 7.90
CA GLY A 43 6.70 12.43 7.41
C GLY A 43 5.89 12.64 6.12
N ILE A 44 5.21 11.61 5.59
CA ILE A 44 4.29 11.82 4.47
C ILE A 44 3.05 12.57 4.96
N LYS A 45 2.93 13.83 4.53
CA LYS A 45 1.78 14.70 4.87
C LYS A 45 0.50 14.29 4.15
N GLY A 46 0.61 13.69 2.97
CA GLY A 46 -0.52 13.27 2.15
C GLY A 46 -0.08 12.55 0.88
N ALA A 47 -1.05 11.95 0.19
CA ALA A 47 -0.87 11.32 -1.11
C ALA A 47 -1.96 11.81 -2.06
N ARG A 48 -1.61 12.06 -3.33
CA ARG A 48 -2.62 12.41 -4.36
C ARG A 48 -3.37 11.18 -4.86
N ILE A 49 -2.64 10.09 -5.08
CA ILE A 49 -3.16 8.81 -5.56
C ILE A 49 -2.55 7.70 -4.72
N LEU A 50 -3.38 6.76 -4.27
CA LEU A 50 -2.95 5.53 -3.63
C LEU A 50 -3.22 4.34 -4.56
N ILE A 51 -2.19 3.50 -4.72
CA ILE A 51 -2.23 2.33 -5.60
C ILE A 51 -1.96 1.05 -4.79
N PRO A 52 -2.90 0.62 -3.91
CA PRO A 52 -2.71 -0.60 -3.12
C PRO A 52 -3.01 -1.88 -3.93
N ASP A 53 -2.61 -3.01 -3.37
CA ASP A 53 -3.13 -4.30 -3.82
C ASP A 53 -4.64 -4.39 -3.58
N ALA A 54 -5.31 -5.33 -4.25
CA ALA A 54 -6.77 -5.48 -4.18
C ALA A 54 -7.28 -6.05 -2.85
N CYS A 55 -6.49 -6.01 -1.78
CA CYS A 55 -6.89 -6.53 -0.50
C CYS A 55 -7.84 -5.55 0.21
N PRO A 56 -9.12 -5.91 0.46
CA PRO A 56 -10.12 -4.98 1.00
C PRO A 56 -9.66 -4.29 2.31
N GLY A 57 -9.09 -5.06 3.23
CA GLY A 57 -8.60 -4.52 4.51
C GLY A 57 -7.43 -3.54 4.39
N LEU A 58 -6.69 -3.54 3.28
CA LEU A 58 -5.65 -2.53 3.02
C LEU A 58 -6.26 -1.24 2.49
N VAL A 59 -7.21 -1.35 1.55
CA VAL A 59 -7.93 -0.22 0.96
C VAL A 59 -8.66 0.56 2.05
N GLU A 60 -9.44 -0.13 2.90
CA GLU A 60 -10.17 0.51 3.99
C GLU A 60 -9.25 1.21 5.00
N SER A 61 -8.12 0.59 5.33
CA SER A 61 -7.16 1.17 6.28
C SER A 61 -6.47 2.41 5.71
N LEU A 62 -6.12 2.39 4.43
CA LEU A 62 -5.51 3.52 3.75
C LEU A 62 -6.49 4.68 3.56
N ALA A 63 -7.76 4.41 3.25
CA ALA A 63 -8.79 5.43 3.14
C ALA A 63 -9.00 6.20 4.45
N LYS A 64 -8.85 5.52 5.61
CA LYS A 64 -8.89 6.18 6.94
C LYS A 64 -7.71 7.12 7.18
N VAL A 65 -6.53 6.80 6.65
CA VAL A 65 -5.31 7.60 6.89
C VAL A 65 -5.16 8.73 5.86
N PHE A 66 -5.55 8.49 4.62
CA PHE A 66 -5.45 9.41 3.49
C PHE A 66 -6.83 9.63 2.83
N PRO A 67 -7.78 10.28 3.51
CA PRO A 67 -9.15 10.41 3.03
C PRO A 67 -9.28 11.26 1.77
N GLN A 68 -8.31 12.15 1.51
CA GLN A 68 -8.30 13.02 0.32
C GLN A 68 -7.59 12.40 -0.88
N ALA A 69 -6.98 11.21 -0.72
CA ALA A 69 -6.27 10.57 -1.81
C ALA A 69 -7.25 9.88 -2.76
N LEU A 70 -7.02 10.01 -4.07
CA LEU A 70 -7.69 9.18 -5.06
C LEU A 70 -7.21 7.73 -4.92
N TRP A 71 -8.10 6.79 -5.21
CA TRP A 71 -7.78 5.37 -5.14
C TRP A 71 -7.77 4.74 -6.52
N GLN A 72 -6.75 3.94 -6.80
CA GLN A 72 -6.66 3.10 -7.98
C GLN A 72 -6.15 1.71 -7.59
N ARG A 73 -6.77 0.65 -8.09
CA ARG A 73 -6.25 -0.70 -7.88
C ARG A 73 -4.93 -0.88 -8.65
N CYS A 74 -3.92 -1.47 -7.99
CA CYS A 74 -2.69 -1.83 -8.67
C CYS A 74 -2.93 -2.81 -9.82
N PHE A 75 -2.62 -2.39 -11.05
CA PHE A 75 -2.79 -3.20 -12.27
C PHE A 75 -1.67 -4.23 -12.44
N SER A 76 -0.45 -3.95 -11.97
CA SER A 76 0.71 -4.84 -12.14
C SER A 76 0.70 -6.07 -11.23
N VAL A 77 -0.27 -6.22 -10.33
CA VAL A 77 -0.46 -7.46 -9.56
C VAL A 77 -1.04 -8.52 -10.50
N VAL A 78 -0.15 -9.20 -11.23
CA VAL A 78 -0.45 -10.43 -11.95
C VAL A 78 -0.58 -11.54 -10.89
N PRO A 79 -1.75 -12.18 -10.76
CA PRO A 79 -1.88 -13.34 -9.88
C PRO A 79 -0.85 -14.40 -10.30
N LYS A 80 -0.04 -14.93 -9.37
CA LYS A 80 0.80 -16.10 -9.68
C LYS A 80 -0.12 -17.18 -10.26
N GLY A 81 0.18 -17.62 -11.49
CA GLY A 81 -0.63 -18.58 -12.25
C GLY A 81 -1.56 -17.98 -13.31
N LYS A 82 -1.53 -16.66 -13.57
CA LYS A 82 -2.27 -16.01 -14.67
C LYS A 82 -1.36 -15.27 -15.67
N CYS A 83 -0.12 -15.71 -15.86
CA CYS A 83 0.49 -15.58 -17.19
C CYS A 83 -0.24 -16.59 -18.08
N ALA A 84 -1.36 -16.18 -18.66
CA ALA A 84 -1.98 -16.94 -19.73
C ALA A 84 -1.05 -16.88 -20.93
N ARG A 85 -0.62 -18.06 -21.39
CA ARG A 85 -0.67 -18.33 -22.82
C ARG A 85 -1.97 -19.09 -23.07
#